data_AF-A0A5X0Z6T8-F1
#
_entry.id   AF-A0A5X0Z6T8-F1
#
_cell.length_a   1.000
_cell.length_b   1.000
_cell.length_c   1.000
_cell.angle_alpha   90.00
_cell.angle_beta   90.00
_cell.angle_gamma   90.00
#
_symmetry.space_group_name_H-M   'P 1'
#
loop_
_entity.id
_entity.type
_entity.pdbx_description
1 polymer ?
#
loop_
_entity_poly.entity_id
_entity_poly.type
_entity_poly.pdbx_seq_one_letter_code
_entity_poly.pdbx_strand_id
1 'polypeptide(L)' 'RRYANYKGGKKYAEDGSLNTRGNDPIKAAAATVFKGWWDKIRQDEDYLKRKRQHQARWG' A
#
# COMPACT_ATOMS: atom_id res chain seq x y z
N ARG A 1 -7.57 -5.51 2.87
CA ARG A 1 -6.10 -5.63 2.75
C ARG A 1 -5.77 -6.08 1.33
N ARG A 2 -5.20 -5.22 0.47
CA ARG A 2 -4.94 -5.54 -0.96
C ARG A 2 -3.57 -6.15 -1.23
N TYR A 3 -2.61 -6.01 -0.31
CA TYR A 3 -1.23 -6.44 -0.49
C TYR A 3 -0.84 -7.37 0.65
N ALA A 4 -0.25 -8.52 0.32
CA ALA A 4 0.21 -9.59 1.23
C ALA A 4 -0.85 -10.60 1.73
N ASN A 5 -1.61 -11.20 0.83
CA ASN A 5 -2.35 -12.42 1.18
C ASN A 5 -1.48 -13.67 1.17
N TYR A 6 -0.34 -13.67 0.49
CA TYR A 6 0.50 -14.85 0.29
C TYR A 6 1.89 -14.66 0.91
N LYS A 7 2.44 -15.75 1.45
CA LYS A 7 3.82 -15.80 1.98
C LYS A 7 4.79 -15.27 0.93
N GLY A 8 5.69 -14.36 1.32
CA GLY A 8 6.66 -13.74 0.41
C GLY A 8 6.07 -12.86 -0.71
N GLY A 9 4.75 -12.64 -0.78
CA GLY A 9 4.12 -11.81 -1.82
C GLY A 9 3.92 -12.52 -3.17
N LYS A 10 4.29 -13.81 -3.29
CA LYS A 10 4.10 -14.60 -4.50
C LYS A 10 2.82 -15.43 -4.40
N LYS A 11 1.96 -15.37 -5.42
CA LYS A 11 0.70 -16.15 -5.48
C LYS A 11 0.97 -17.65 -5.73
N TYR A 12 1.95 -17.95 -6.56
CA TYR A 12 2.30 -19.31 -6.97
C TYR A 12 3.65 -19.71 -6.39
N ALA A 13 3.78 -20.97 -5.97
CA ALA A 13 5.04 -21.61 -5.68
C ALA A 13 5.76 -22.05 -6.97
N GLU A 14 7.01 -22.51 -6.87
CA GLU A 14 7.82 -22.90 -8.04
C GLU A 14 7.23 -24.10 -8.80
N ASP A 15 6.48 -24.97 -8.11
CA ASP A 15 5.75 -26.10 -8.68
C ASP A 15 4.40 -25.69 -9.32
N GLY A 16 4.07 -24.40 -9.33
CA GLY A 16 2.80 -23.87 -9.84
C GLY A 16 1.62 -24.00 -8.88
N SER A 17 1.81 -24.57 -7.69
CA SER A 17 0.76 -24.66 -6.68
C SER A 17 0.44 -23.29 -6.06
N LEU A 18 -0.77 -23.14 -5.53
CA LEU A 18 -1.19 -21.92 -4.84
C LEU A 18 -0.53 -21.83 -3.47
N ASN A 19 0.16 -20.72 -3.21
CA ASN A 19 0.68 -20.45 -1.87
C ASN A 19 -0.46 -20.35 -0.86
N THR A 20 -0.20 -20.80 0.37
CA THR A 20 -1.15 -20.65 1.47
C THR A 20 -1.39 -19.17 1.76
N ARG A 21 -2.67 -18.83 1.95
CA ARG A 21 -3.02 -17.49 2.40
C ARG A 21 -2.55 -17.34 3.84
N GLY A 22 -1.76 -16.30 4.12
CA GLY A 22 -1.16 -16.06 5.42
C GLY A 22 -1.14 -14.59 5.75
N ASN A 23 -1.66 -14.24 6.91
CA ASN A 23 -1.63 -12.87 7.41
C ASN A 23 -0.33 -12.64 8.18
N ASP A 24 0.73 -12.31 7.44
CA ASP A 24 2.05 -12.00 8.00
C ASP A 24 1.95 -10.81 8.98
N PRO A 25 2.25 -11.01 10.29
CA PRO A 25 2.05 -9.98 11.31
C PRO A 25 2.94 -8.75 11.09
N ILE A 26 4.15 -8.93 10.54
CA ILE A 26 5.07 -7.83 10.25
C ILE A 26 4.51 -6.96 9.12
N LYS A 27 4.00 -7.59 8.05
CA LYS A 27 3.37 -6.86 6.94
C LYS A 27 2.08 -6.18 7.37
N ALA A 28 1.31 -6.80 8.26
CA ALA A 28 0.11 -6.20 8.83
C ALA A 28 0.44 -4.94 9.65
N ALA A 29 1.50 -4.98 10.47
CA ALA A 29 1.98 -3.83 11.23
C ALA A 29 2.47 -2.71 10.29
N ALA A 30 3.31 -3.04 9.31
CA ALA A 30 3.81 -2.08 8.31
C ALA A 30 2.67 -1.42 7.51
N ALA A 31 1.67 -2.20 7.09
CA ALA A 31 0.49 -1.68 6.39
C ALA A 31 -0.34 -0.73 7.26
N THR A 32 -0.38 -0.95 8.58
CA THR A 32 -1.07 -0.08 9.53
C THR A 32 -0.36 1.27 9.63
N VAL A 33 0.96 1.28 9.77
CA VAL A 33 1.77 2.51 9.78
C VAL A 33 1.60 3.28 8.47
N PHE A 34 1.73 2.59 7.33
CA PHE A 34 1.55 3.21 6.02
C PHE A 34 0.16 3.84 5.86
N LYS A 35 -0.90 3.12 6.25
CA LYS A 35 -2.28 3.61 6.16
C LYS A 35 -2.50 4.86 7.02
N GLY A 36 -1.93 4.92 8.22
CA GLY A 36 -2.01 6.10 9.07
C GLY A 36 -1.41 7.34 8.41
N TRP A 37 -0.22 7.23 7.83
CA TRP A 37 0.39 8.35 7.09
C TRP A 37 -0.34 8.71 5.80
N TRP A 38 -0.85 7.70 5.09
CA TRP A 38 -1.64 7.90 3.89
C TRP A 38 -2.94 8.69 4.17
N ASP A 39 -3.62 8.39 5.27
CA ASP A 39 -4.84 9.11 5.63
C ASP A 39 -4.55 10.54 6.06
N LYS A 40 -3.42 10.77 6.76
CA LYS A 40 -2.94 12.12 7.09
C LYS A 40 -2.66 12.95 5.84
N ILE A 41 -1.84 12.44 4.91
CA ILE A 41 -1.43 13.22 3.73
C ILE A 41 -2.59 13.52 2.77
N ARG A 42 -3.64 12.69 2.78
CA ARG A 42 -4.86 12.96 2.00
C ARG A 42 -5.68 14.11 2.54
N GLN A 43 -5.50 14.46 3.82
CA GLN A 43 -6.16 15.59 4.47
C GLN A 43 -5.24 16.81 4.60
N ASP A 44 -3.96 16.66 4.26
CA ASP A 44 -2.97 17.73 4.34
C ASP A 44 -3.22 18.80 3.27
N GLU A 45 -3.57 20.00 3.73
CA GLU A 45 -3.97 21.11 2.86
C GLU A 45 -2.82 21.63 2.00
N ASP A 46 -1.58 21.66 2.52
CA ASP A 46 -0.41 22.12 1.78
C ASP A 46 -0.07 21.15 0.64
N TYR A 47 -0.06 19.84 0.93
CA TYR A 47 0.12 18.79 -0.07
C TYR A 47 -0.95 18.87 -1.16
N LEU A 48 -2.22 19.01 -0.78
CA LEU A 48 -3.32 19.12 -1.75
C LEU A 48 -3.18 20.36 -2.63
N LYS A 49 -2.78 21.50 -2.05
CA LYS A 49 -2.54 22.74 -2.81
C LYS A 49 -1.43 22.57 -3.82
N ARG A 50 -0.27 22.05 -3.39
CA ARG A 50 0.88 21.79 -4.28
C ARG A 50 0.53 20.79 -5.37
N LYS A 51 -0.19 19.72 -5.04
CA LYS A 51 -0.66 18.72 -6.01
C LYS A 51 -1.54 19.35 -7.08
N ARG A 52 -2.52 20.18 -6.70
CA ARG A 52 -3.39 20.90 -7.65
C ARG A 52 -2.59 21.86 -8.53
N GLN A 53 -1.65 22.62 -7.95
CA GLN A 53 -0.79 23.53 -8.70
C GLN A 53 0.07 22.79 -9.73
N HIS A 54 0.67 21.67 -9.32
CA HIS A 54 1.46 20.84 -10.23
C HIS A 54 0.59 20.30 -11.37
N GLN A 55 -0.60 19.77 -11.05
CA GLN A 55 -1.54 19.29 -12.06
C GLN A 55 -2.00 20.40 -13.01
N ALA A 56 -2.24 21.62 -12.53
CA ALA A 56 -2.61 22.74 -13.40
C ALA A 56 -1.47 23.18 -14.33
N ARG A 57 -0.21 22.96 -13.94
CA ARG A 57 0.98 23.40 -14.68
C ARG A 57 1.52 22.32 -15.63
N TRP A 58 1.34 21.05 -15.30
CA TRP A 58 1.97 19.90 -15.99
C TRP A 58 1.03 18.73 -16.25
N GLY A 59 -0.14 18.72 -15.63
CA GLY A 59 -1.12 17.65 -15.74
C GLY A 59 -2.03 17.80 -16.95
#